data_AF-A0A1Y1MF74-F1
#
_entry.id   AF-A0A1Y1MF74-F1
#
_cell.length_a   1.000
_cell.length_b   1.000
_cell.length_c   1.000
_cell.angle_alpha   90.00
_cell.angle_beta   90.00
_cell.angle_gamma   90.00
#
_symmetry.space_group_name_H-M   'P 1'
#
loop_
_entity.id
_entity.type
_entity.pdbx_description
1 polymer ?
#
loop_
_entity_poly.entity_id
_entity_poly.type
_entity_poly.pdbx_seq_one_letter_code
_entity_poly.pdbx_strand_id
1 'polypeptide(L)'
;AEDYRQEVHAQIYACLAKNSVGSIHSKDVNVRAVVSQFYVTEAENEYVIRGNSAIMKCKIPSFVADFVQIDAWIDSDGNSLKYGDGNYDSKYLVLPSGELHIRDVGPEDGYKTYQCRTKHRLTGETRLSATKGRLVIT
;
A
#
# COMPACT_ATOMS: atom_id res chain seq x y z
N ALA A 1 -12.77 -13.77 13.55
CA ALA A 1 -11.40 -13.92 14.09
C ALA A 1 -11.31 -15.14 15.01
N GLU A 2 -12.37 -15.43 15.77
CA GLU A 2 -12.40 -16.51 16.76
C GLU A 2 -12.18 -17.91 16.17
N ASP A 3 -12.57 -18.16 14.92
CA ASP A 3 -12.33 -19.46 14.26
C ASP A 3 -10.95 -19.61 13.58
N TYR A 4 -10.07 -18.61 13.70
CA TYR A 4 -8.74 -18.69 13.10
C TYR A 4 -7.88 -19.72 13.83
N ARG A 5 -7.37 -20.70 13.08
CA ARG A 5 -6.48 -21.77 13.55
C ARG A 5 -5.22 -21.83 12.72
N GLN A 6 -4.06 -21.67 13.34
CA GLN A 6 -2.78 -21.61 12.64
C GLN A 6 -2.49 -22.90 11.87
N GLU A 7 -2.79 -24.07 12.43
CA GLU A 7 -2.54 -25.36 11.78
C GLU A 7 -3.38 -25.62 10.52
N VAL A 8 -4.43 -24.83 10.29
CA VAL A 8 -5.30 -24.91 9.11
C VAL A 8 -5.10 -23.73 8.17
N HIS A 9 -4.97 -22.52 8.72
CA HIS A 9 -5.02 -21.28 7.95
C HIS A 9 -3.64 -20.75 7.55
N ALA A 10 -2.55 -21.27 8.10
CA ALA A 10 -1.19 -20.92 7.74
C ALA A 10 -0.33 -22.18 7.64
N GLN A 11 -0.53 -22.94 6.57
CA GLN A 11 0.09 -24.25 6.40
C GLN A 11 0.41 -24.58 4.94
N ILE A 12 1.39 -25.45 4.74
CA ILE A 12 1.76 -26.01 3.44
C ILE A 12 1.02 -27.34 3.25
N TYR A 13 0.21 -27.43 2.20
CA TYR A 13 -0.56 -28.62 1.83
C TYR A 13 0.05 -29.30 0.61
N ALA A 14 -0.20 -30.60 0.47
CA ALA A 14 0.09 -31.35 -0.76
C ALA A 14 -1.10 -32.28 -1.06
N CYS A 15 -1.45 -32.43 -2.34
CA CYS A 15 -2.49 -33.33 -2.79
C CYS A 15 -1.89 -34.70 -3.09
N LEU A 16 -2.48 -35.76 -2.53
CA LEU A 16 -2.14 -37.16 -2.79
C LEU A 16 -3.18 -37.77 -3.74
N ALA A 17 -2.75 -38.17 -4.93
CA ALA A 17 -3.58 -38.98 -5.83
C ALA A 17 -3.09 -40.44 -5.78
N LYS A 18 -4.00 -41.38 -5.48
CA LYS A 18 -3.67 -42.79 -5.31
C LYS A 18 -4.68 -43.68 -6.05
N ASN A 19 -4.18 -44.70 -6.73
CA ASN A 19 -4.97 -45.78 -7.32
C ASN A 19 -4.38 -47.15 -6.94
N SER A 20 -4.86 -48.22 -7.57
CA SER A 20 -4.39 -49.59 -7.31
C SER A 20 -2.93 -49.84 -7.73
N VAL A 21 -2.38 -49.02 -8.62
CA VAL A 21 -1.02 -49.18 -9.18
C VAL A 21 0.01 -48.37 -8.39
N GLY A 22 -0.37 -47.23 -7.81
CA GLY A 22 0.56 -46.41 -7.03
C GLY A 22 -0.05 -45.09 -6.56
N SER A 23 0.83 -44.19 -6.12
CA SER A 23 0.47 -42.85 -5.65
C SER A 23 1.44 -41.77 -6.12
N ILE A 24 0.93 -40.58 -6.36
CA ILE A 24 1.70 -39.38 -6.71
C ILE A 24 1.30 -38.22 -5.80
N HIS A 25 2.26 -37.36 -5.47
CA HIS A 25 2.05 -36.12 -4.72
C HIS A 25 2.11 -34.92 -5.66
N SER A 26 1.32 -33.89 -5.40
CA SER A 26 1.44 -32.59 -6.06
C SER A 26 2.68 -31.82 -5.60
N LYS A 27 2.91 -30.66 -6.19
CA LYS A 27 3.77 -29.63 -5.60
C LYS A 27 3.16 -29.13 -4.28
N ASP A 28 4.01 -28.55 -3.45
CA ASP A 28 3.62 -27.87 -2.22
C ASP A 28 2.72 -26.66 -2.51
N VAL A 29 1.60 -26.58 -1.79
CA VAL A 29 0.59 -25.52 -1.88
C VAL A 29 0.62 -24.72 -0.59
N ASN A 30 1.14 -23.50 -0.66
CA ASN A 30 1.21 -22.59 0.48
C ASN A 30 -0.16 -21.91 0.70
N VAL A 31 -0.87 -22.30 1.75
CA VAL A 31 -2.15 -21.72 2.14
C VAL A 31 -1.92 -20.70 3.26
N ARG A 32 -2.26 -19.45 2.99
CA ARG A 32 -2.23 -18.34 3.96
C ARG A 32 -3.57 -17.60 3.95
N ALA A 33 -4.49 -18.04 4.79
CA ALA A 33 -5.70 -17.31 5.11
C ALA A 33 -5.38 -16.20 6.12
N VAL A 34 -6.00 -15.04 5.92
CA VAL A 34 -5.74 -13.82 6.68
C VAL A 34 -7.06 -13.28 7.17
N VAL A 35 -7.14 -13.04 8.48
CA VAL A 35 -8.32 -12.42 9.07
C VAL A 35 -8.34 -10.95 8.69
N SER A 36 -9.45 -10.47 8.12
CA SER A 36 -9.65 -9.05 7.89
C SER A 36 -9.66 -8.33 9.24
N GLN A 37 -8.64 -7.51 9.49
CA GLN A 37 -8.54 -6.68 10.68
C GLN A 37 -8.66 -5.21 10.27
N PHE A 38 -9.28 -4.41 11.13
CA PHE A 38 -9.36 -2.98 10.91
C PHE A 38 -7.96 -2.36 11.02
N TYR A 39 -7.56 -1.59 10.00
CA TYR A 39 -6.31 -0.84 10.00
C TYR A 39 -6.55 0.63 9.64
N VAL A 40 -5.66 1.47 10.13
CA VAL A 40 -5.59 2.91 9.84
C VAL A 40 -4.20 3.22 9.32
N THR A 41 -4.14 4.06 8.29
CA THR A 41 -2.88 4.57 7.74
C THR A 41 -2.75 6.06 8.00
N GLU A 42 -1.52 6.55 7.99
CA GLU A 42 -1.22 7.96 8.25
C GLU A 42 -0.30 8.51 7.16
N ALA A 43 -0.64 9.66 6.60
CA ALA A 43 0.27 10.39 5.73
C ALA A 43 1.19 11.26 6.60
N GLU A 44 2.50 11.14 6.39
CA GLU A 44 3.49 11.87 7.19
C GLU A 44 3.75 13.28 6.66
N ASN A 45 4.18 14.17 7.56
CA ASN A 45 4.75 15.44 7.16
C ASN A 45 6.20 15.23 6.76
N GLU A 46 6.62 15.85 5.66
CA GLU A 46 7.98 15.76 5.16
C GLU A 46 8.64 17.12 5.18
N TYR A 47 9.90 17.16 5.60
CA TYR A 47 10.70 18.37 5.69
C TYR A 47 11.65 18.42 4.49
N VAL A 48 11.57 19.48 3.70
CA VAL A 48 12.32 19.59 2.46
C VAL A 48 12.86 21.00 2.28
N ILE A 49 14.06 21.10 1.75
CA ILE A 49 14.67 22.39 1.40
C ILE A 49 14.12 22.83 0.05
N ARG A 50 13.80 24.11 -0.10
CA ARG A 50 13.31 24.69 -1.36
C ARG A 50 14.21 24.28 -2.55
N GLY A 51 13.58 23.86 -3.66
CA GLY A 51 14.24 23.42 -4.89
C GLY A 51 14.64 21.95 -4.91
N ASN A 52 14.63 21.25 -3.77
CA ASN A 52 14.84 19.81 -3.73
C ASN A 52 13.56 19.06 -4.09
N SER A 53 13.72 17.76 -4.38
CA SER A 53 12.58 16.84 -4.46
C SER A 53 12.16 16.37 -3.06
N ALA A 54 10.86 16.14 -2.88
CA ALA A 54 10.30 15.51 -1.69
C ALA A 54 9.70 14.14 -2.03
N ILE A 55 9.69 13.25 -1.05
CA ILE A 55 9.02 11.93 -1.13
C ILE A 55 8.05 11.83 0.04
N MET A 56 6.76 11.96 -0.24
CA MET A 56 5.70 11.77 0.74
C MET A 56 5.46 10.28 0.98
N LYS A 57 5.46 9.88 2.25
CA LYS A 57 5.26 8.49 2.67
C LYS A 57 3.92 8.32 3.38
N CYS A 58 3.32 7.15 3.14
CA CYS A 58 2.12 6.69 3.83
C CYS A 58 2.53 5.58 4.80
N LYS A 59 2.34 5.80 6.10
CA LYS A 59 2.57 4.80 7.14
C LYS A 59 1.48 3.74 7.07
N ILE A 60 1.87 2.57 6.58
CA ILE A 60 1.06 1.35 6.61
C ILE A 60 1.55 0.49 7.76
N PRO A 61 0.69 0.09 8.71
CA PRO A 61 1.10 -0.79 9.80
C PRO A 61 1.68 -2.11 9.27
N SER A 62 2.80 -2.56 9.84
CA SER A 62 3.56 -3.71 9.34
C SER A 62 2.75 -5.01 9.30
N PHE A 63 1.78 -5.20 10.21
CA PHE A 63 0.95 -6.40 10.27
C PHE A 63 -0.01 -6.56 9.07
N VAL A 64 -0.27 -5.49 8.31
CA VAL A 64 -1.09 -5.51 7.07
C VAL A 64 -0.30 -5.18 5.81
N ALA A 65 1.00 -4.86 5.91
CA ALA A 65 1.82 -4.40 4.79
C ALA A 65 1.91 -5.41 3.62
N ASP A 66 1.81 -6.72 3.91
CA ASP A 66 1.78 -7.79 2.89
C ASP A 66 0.51 -7.77 1.99
N PHE A 67 -0.54 -7.08 2.45
CA PHE A 67 -1.88 -7.12 1.85
C PHE A 67 -2.41 -5.74 1.47
N VAL A 68 -1.83 -4.67 2.00
CA VAL A 68 -2.25 -3.29 1.75
C VAL A 68 -1.20 -2.59 0.90
N GLN A 69 -1.64 -1.99 -0.19
CA GLN A 69 -0.81 -1.19 -1.08
C GLN A 69 -1.43 0.19 -1.26
N ILE A 70 -0.61 1.18 -1.61
CA ILE A 70 -1.08 2.52 -1.94
C ILE A 70 -1.69 2.46 -3.35
N ASP A 71 -2.98 2.79 -3.45
CA ASP A 71 -3.73 2.86 -4.72
C ASP A 71 -3.56 4.23 -5.39
N ALA A 72 -3.59 5.30 -4.58
CA ALA A 72 -3.47 6.67 -5.06
C ALA A 72 -3.06 7.63 -3.93
N TRP A 73 -2.62 8.81 -4.31
CA TRP A 73 -2.55 9.99 -3.45
C TRP A 73 -3.64 10.97 -3.86
N ILE A 74 -4.31 11.56 -2.87
CA ILE A 74 -5.35 12.57 -3.05
C ILE A 74 -4.79 13.90 -2.56
N ASP A 75 -4.75 14.91 -3.42
CA ASP A 75 -4.31 16.24 -3.03
C ASP A 75 -5.43 17.06 -2.34
N SER A 76 -5.12 18.29 -1.94
CA SER A 76 -6.08 19.20 -1.30
C SER A 76 -7.24 19.60 -2.20
N ASP A 77 -7.03 19.55 -3.52
CA ASP A 77 -8.01 19.95 -4.54
C ASP A 77 -8.91 18.77 -4.95
N GLY A 78 -8.64 17.57 -4.43
CA GLY A 78 -9.39 16.34 -4.70
C GLY A 78 -8.88 15.55 -5.91
N ASN A 79 -7.75 15.93 -6.50
CA ASN A 79 -7.17 15.20 -7.62
C ASN A 79 -6.60 13.87 -7.13
N SER A 80 -6.91 12.79 -7.84
CA SER A 80 -6.36 11.46 -7.57
C SER A 80 -5.12 11.22 -8.41
N LEU A 81 -3.96 11.24 -7.78
CA LEU A 81 -2.67 10.90 -8.37
C LEU A 81 -2.46 9.39 -8.26
N LYS A 82 -2.36 8.70 -9.40
CA LYS A 82 -2.15 7.25 -9.46
C LYS A 82 -0.83 6.90 -10.13
N TYR A 83 -0.30 5.74 -9.78
CA TYR A 83 0.83 5.17 -10.50
C TYR A 83 0.44 4.93 -11.97
N GLY A 84 1.28 5.42 -12.90
CA GLY A 84 1.10 5.24 -14.35
C GLY A 84 0.08 6.16 -15.03
N ASP A 85 -0.57 7.07 -14.29
CA ASP A 85 -1.60 7.98 -14.84
C ASP A 85 -1.01 9.32 -15.31
N GLY A 86 0.21 9.65 -14.86
CA GLY A 86 0.90 10.90 -15.17
C GLY A 86 1.96 10.77 -16.25
N ASN A 87 2.24 11.89 -16.94
CA ASN A 87 3.48 12.05 -17.69
C ASN A 87 4.66 11.96 -16.71
N TYR A 88 5.69 11.16 -16.99
CA TYR A 88 6.88 11.06 -16.12
C TYR A 88 7.61 12.39 -15.91
N ASP A 89 7.28 13.42 -16.68
CA ASP A 89 7.79 14.78 -16.51
C ASP A 89 6.91 15.68 -15.63
N SER A 90 5.80 15.17 -15.09
CA SER A 90 4.96 15.95 -14.18
C SER A 90 5.66 16.21 -12.85
N LYS A 91 5.36 17.37 -12.25
CA LYS A 91 5.85 17.76 -10.92
C LYS A 91 5.52 16.71 -9.86
N TYR A 92 4.31 16.15 -9.93
CA TYR A 92 3.80 15.12 -9.04
C TYR A 92 3.84 13.75 -9.72
N LEU A 93 4.49 12.77 -9.11
CA LEU A 93 4.62 11.41 -9.65
C LEU A 93 4.47 10.39 -8.52
N VAL A 94 3.58 9.42 -8.68
CA VAL A 94 3.51 8.28 -7.75
C VAL A 94 4.51 7.22 -8.21
N LEU A 95 5.36 6.75 -7.30
CA LEU A 95 6.37 5.71 -7.56
C LEU A 95 5.73 4.31 -7.58
N PRO A 96 6.37 3.30 -8.20
CA PRO A 96 5.87 1.92 -8.18
C PRO A 96 5.70 1.33 -6.76
N SER A 97 6.51 1.82 -5.81
CA SER A 97 6.43 1.48 -4.38
C SER A 97 5.29 2.21 -3.64
N GLY A 98 4.66 3.20 -4.28
CA GLY A 98 3.46 3.88 -3.81
C GLY A 98 3.70 5.25 -3.17
N GLU A 99 4.93 5.67 -2.94
CA GLU A 99 5.24 7.01 -2.44
C GLU A 99 4.90 8.09 -3.49
N LEU A 100 4.57 9.29 -3.01
CA LEU A 100 4.38 10.44 -3.89
C LEU A 100 5.67 11.26 -3.96
N HIS A 101 6.29 11.26 -5.12
CA HIS A 101 7.46 12.05 -5.45
C HIS A 101 7.04 13.41 -6.01
N ILE A 102 7.57 14.48 -5.43
CA ILE A 102 7.30 15.88 -5.79
C ILE A 102 8.62 16.53 -6.20
N ARG A 103 8.72 16.95 -7.46
CA ARG A 103 9.92 17.60 -8.01
C ARG A 103 9.92 19.09 -7.70
N ASP A 104 11.13 19.66 -7.60
CA ASP A 104 11.36 21.11 -7.50
C ASP A 104 10.38 21.79 -6.55
N VAL A 105 10.46 21.41 -5.27
CA VAL A 105 9.50 21.87 -4.26
C VAL A 105 9.63 23.38 -4.08
N GLY A 106 8.49 24.06 -4.29
CA GLY A 106 8.35 25.50 -4.11
C GLY A 106 7.46 25.85 -2.92
N PRO A 107 7.50 27.10 -2.42
CA PRO A 107 6.67 27.55 -1.29
C PRO A 107 5.17 27.27 -1.46
N GLU A 108 4.68 27.23 -2.69
CA GLU A 108 3.29 26.91 -3.04
C GLU A 108 2.88 25.48 -2.64
N ASP A 109 3.80 24.52 -2.67
CA ASP A 109 3.50 23.13 -2.31
C ASP A 109 3.33 22.96 -0.80
N GLY A 110 3.87 23.88 0.01
CA GLY A 110 3.71 23.89 1.47
C GLY A 110 2.28 24.17 1.94
N TYR A 111 1.44 24.74 1.07
CA TYR A 111 0.02 24.97 1.34
C TYR A 111 -0.86 23.77 0.97
N LYS A 112 -0.33 22.80 0.21
CA LYS A 112 -1.06 21.60 -0.19
C LYS A 112 -0.98 20.54 0.89
N THR A 113 -2.04 19.72 0.94
CA THR A 113 -2.09 18.55 1.81
C THR A 113 -2.33 17.32 0.96
N TYR A 114 -1.73 16.21 1.37
CA TYR A 114 -1.75 14.95 0.63
C TYR A 114 -2.26 13.83 1.52
N GLN A 115 -3.23 13.08 1.02
CA GLN A 115 -3.86 11.97 1.70
C GLN A 115 -3.64 10.70 0.88
N CYS A 116 -3.06 9.65 1.47
CA CYS A 116 -2.91 8.39 0.75
C CYS A 116 -4.21 7.60 0.78
N ARG A 117 -4.59 7.02 -0.35
CA ARG A 117 -5.63 5.99 -0.48
C ARG A 117 -4.96 4.64 -0.60
N THR A 118 -5.25 3.74 0.33
CA THR A 118 -4.75 2.37 0.31
C THR A 118 -5.82 1.38 -0.12
N LYS A 119 -5.41 0.26 -0.70
CA LYS A 119 -6.28 -0.84 -1.12
C LYS A 119 -5.78 -2.15 -0.55
N HIS A 120 -6.69 -2.89 0.07
CA HIS A 120 -6.40 -4.22 0.60
C HIS A 120 -6.63 -5.28 -0.48
N ARG A 121 -5.59 -5.97 -0.93
CA ARG A 121 -5.64 -6.87 -2.10
C ARG A 121 -6.52 -8.10 -1.93
N LEU A 122 -6.74 -8.56 -0.68
CA LEU A 122 -7.58 -9.75 -0.42
C LEU A 122 -9.07 -9.42 -0.32
N THR A 123 -9.41 -8.24 0.21
CA THR A 123 -10.81 -7.83 0.45
C THR A 123 -11.32 -6.85 -0.61
N GLY A 124 -10.42 -6.20 -1.35
CA GLY A 124 -10.73 -5.15 -2.32
C GLY A 124 -11.07 -3.79 -1.69
N GLU A 125 -11.17 -3.71 -0.36
CA GLU A 125 -11.56 -2.49 0.36
C GLU A 125 -10.51 -1.39 0.18
N THR A 126 -10.98 -0.16 -0.05
CA THR A 126 -10.13 1.02 -0.13
C THR A 126 -10.38 1.95 1.05
N ARG A 127 -9.32 2.57 1.57
CA ARG A 127 -9.38 3.47 2.72
C ARG A 127 -8.47 4.67 2.51
N LEU A 128 -8.91 5.82 3.00
CA LEU A 128 -8.07 7.01 3.09
C LEU A 128 -7.32 7.01 4.42
N SER A 129 -6.12 7.58 4.44
CA SER A 129 -5.37 7.79 5.68
C SER A 129 -6.14 8.68 6.65
N ALA A 130 -6.00 8.43 7.94
CA ALA A 130 -6.62 9.24 8.99
C ALA A 130 -6.05 10.66 9.02
N THR A 131 -4.77 10.81 8.68
CA THR A 131 -4.09 12.10 8.61
C THR A 131 -3.85 12.52 7.15
N LYS A 132 -3.68 13.83 6.96
CA LYS A 132 -3.14 14.41 5.72
C LYS A 132 -1.72 14.88 6.01
N GLY A 133 -0.78 14.49 5.16
CA GLY A 133 0.61 14.94 5.22
C GLY A 133 0.77 16.27 4.49
N ARG A 134 1.73 17.09 4.93
CA ARG A 134 2.12 18.33 4.25
C ARG A 134 3.63 18.43 4.14
N LEU A 135 4.08 19.24 3.19
CA LEU A 135 5.49 19.61 3.08
C LEU A 135 5.78 20.79 4.01
N VAL A 136 6.83 20.66 4.82
CA VAL A 136 7.39 21.74 5.61
C VAL A 136 8.66 22.20 4.94
N ILE A 137 8.60 23.39 4.34
CA ILE A 137 9.68 23.90 3.50
C ILE A 137 10.60 24.79 4.34
N THR A 138 11.90 24.50 4.31
CA THR A 138 12.95 25.24 5.01
C THR A 138 13.90 25.94 4.05
#